data_AF-A0A5C6HJG9-F1
#
_entry.id   AF-A0A5C6HJG9-F1
#
_cell.length_a   1.000
_cell.length_b   1.000
_cell.length_c   1.000
_cell.angle_alpha   90.00
_cell.angle_beta   90.00
_cell.angle_gamma   90.00
#
_symmetry.space_group_name_H-M   'P 1'
#
loop_
_entity.id
_entity.type
_entity.pdbx_description
1 polymer ?
#
loop_
_entity_poly.entity_id
_entity_poly.type
_entity_poly.pdbx_seq_one_letter_code
_entity_poly.pdbx_strand_id
1 'polypeptide(L)'
;MRRTICLLIVLFGLFFSLQTFAQDEKDTPQKGEGIFAFLRRNEREGKDYYKEFLELNKRRLRGKEEVQFGVEYLLPPLREDTKSSKTTKKKAKGKEEDGEAEDSRPSKSSVSKSKSRSQKTSINEPLFGSALANVKVTSDRLRGACFYVVSGHGGPDPGAIGMRNGVELHEDEYAYDVILRLARLLMQEGAQVNIIIQDAEDGIR
;
A
#
# COMPACT_ATOMS: atom_id res chain seq x y z
N MET A 1 -42.42 29.20 -43.65
CA MET A 1 -41.29 28.48 -44.26
C MET A 1 -39.94 28.98 -43.73
N ARG A 2 -39.46 30.19 -44.07
CA ARG A 2 -38.11 30.65 -43.64
C ARG A 2 -37.95 30.88 -42.13
N ARG A 3 -38.96 31.44 -41.45
CA ARG A 3 -38.93 31.68 -39.98
C ARG A 3 -39.05 30.41 -39.14
N THR A 4 -39.82 29.42 -39.61
CA THR A 4 -40.00 28.13 -38.93
C THR A 4 -38.74 27.26 -39.05
N ILE A 5 -38.02 27.37 -40.17
CA ILE A 5 -36.72 26.70 -40.35
C ILE A 5 -35.65 27.31 -39.42
N CYS A 6 -35.60 28.64 -39.26
CA CYS A 6 -34.68 29.27 -38.31
C CYS A 6 -34.95 28.88 -36.85
N LEU A 7 -36.23 28.75 -36.45
CA LEU A 7 -36.59 28.29 -35.11
C LEU A 7 -36.16 26.83 -34.85
N LEU A 8 -36.29 25.95 -35.85
CA LEU A 8 -35.82 24.56 -35.74
C LEU A 8 -34.30 24.44 -35.65
N ILE A 9 -33.55 25.29 -36.37
CA ILE A 9 -32.07 25.31 -36.30
C ILE A 9 -31.58 25.80 -34.93
N VAL A 10 -32.22 26.82 -34.35
CA VAL A 10 -31.90 27.30 -33.01
C VAL A 10 -32.25 26.26 -31.94
N LEU A 11 -33.37 25.54 -32.10
CA LEU A 11 -33.76 24.45 -31.19
C LEU A 11 -32.80 23.25 -31.26
N PHE A 12 -32.28 22.91 -32.44
CA PHE A 12 -31.30 21.85 -32.63
C PHE A 12 -29.92 22.21 -32.05
N GLY A 13 -29.52 23.49 -32.10
CA GLY A 13 -28.28 23.97 -31.48
C GLY A 13 -28.29 23.94 -29.94
N LEU A 14 -29.47 24.08 -29.32
CA LEU A 14 -29.65 23.97 -27.86
C LEU A 14 -29.60 22.53 -27.33
N PHE A 15 -29.80 21.52 -28.18
CA PHE A 15 -29.72 20.11 -27.79
C PHE A 15 -28.30 19.55 -27.78
N PHE A 16 -27.34 20.24 -28.42
CA PHE A 16 -25.95 19.76 -28.55
C PHE A 16 -25.05 20.16 -27.35
N SER A 17 -25.49 21.07 -26.49
CA SER A 17 -24.70 21.62 -25.38
C SER A 17 -24.85 20.89 -24.03
N LEU A 18 -25.54 19.74 -23.98
CA LEU A 18 -25.77 18.96 -22.75
C LEU A 18 -25.16 17.54 -22.79
N GLN A 19 -23.99 17.38 -23.41
CA GLN A 19 -23.21 16.14 -23.28
C GLN A 19 -22.30 16.26 -22.04
N THR A 20 -22.82 15.89 -20.87
CA THR A 20 -22.00 15.66 -19.67
C THR A 20 -21.25 14.35 -19.85
N PHE A 21 -19.96 14.40 -20.22
CA PHE A 21 -19.10 13.22 -20.18
C PHE A 21 -18.73 12.93 -18.72
N ALA A 22 -19.26 11.86 -18.15
CA ALA A 22 -18.69 11.28 -16.94
C ALA A 22 -17.33 10.69 -17.32
N GLN A 23 -16.25 11.21 -16.73
CA GLN A 23 -14.91 10.66 -16.93
C GLN A 23 -14.72 9.51 -15.95
N ASP A 24 -14.35 8.35 -16.48
CA ASP A 24 -13.97 7.21 -15.64
C ASP A 24 -12.67 7.56 -14.88
N GLU A 25 -12.75 7.59 -13.55
CA GLU A 25 -11.61 7.87 -12.70
C GLU A 25 -10.65 6.67 -12.66
N LYS A 26 -9.35 6.94 -12.70
CA LYS A 26 -8.30 5.93 -12.73
C LYS A 26 -7.12 6.34 -11.87
N ASP A 27 -6.42 5.35 -11.34
CA ASP A 27 -5.15 5.57 -10.63
C ASP A 27 -4.21 4.37 -10.81
N THR A 28 -2.94 4.55 -10.44
CA THR A 28 -1.88 3.54 -10.49
C THR A 28 -1.42 3.15 -9.08
N PRO A 29 -1.25 1.85 -8.79
CA PRO A 29 -0.77 1.39 -7.49
C PRO A 29 0.69 1.78 -7.22
N GLN A 30 0.97 2.06 -5.96
CA GLN A 30 2.31 2.24 -5.43
C GLN A 30 3.03 0.89 -5.25
N LYS A 31 4.35 0.94 -5.05
CA LYS A 31 5.17 -0.26 -4.93
C LYS A 31 4.79 -1.04 -3.66
N GLY A 32 4.29 -2.26 -3.83
CA GLY A 32 3.85 -3.12 -2.73
C GLY A 32 2.43 -2.84 -2.22
N GLU A 33 1.68 -1.97 -2.89
CA GLU A 33 0.30 -1.62 -2.51
C GLU A 33 -0.67 -2.76 -2.86
N GLY A 34 -1.56 -3.12 -1.93
CA GLY A 34 -2.66 -4.05 -2.16
C GLY A 34 -3.95 -3.34 -2.59
N ILE A 35 -4.96 -4.08 -3.08
CA ILE A 35 -6.23 -3.51 -3.58
C ILE A 35 -6.92 -2.63 -2.52
N PHE A 36 -6.99 -3.09 -1.26
CA PHE A 36 -7.65 -2.31 -0.19
C PHE A 36 -6.94 -0.98 0.09
N ALA A 37 -5.61 -1.01 0.21
CA ALA A 37 -4.81 0.20 0.42
C ALA A 37 -4.95 1.16 -0.77
N PHE A 38 -4.92 0.62 -1.99
CA PHE A 38 -5.13 1.37 -3.23
C PHE A 38 -6.50 2.06 -3.27
N LEU A 39 -7.57 1.36 -2.90
CA LEU A 39 -8.92 1.93 -2.85
C LEU A 39 -9.07 2.97 -1.74
N ARG A 40 -8.54 2.70 -0.55
CA ARG A 40 -8.58 3.65 0.59
C ARG A 40 -7.86 4.95 0.25
N ARG A 41 -6.69 4.87 -0.39
CA ARG A 41 -5.94 6.06 -0.87
C ARG A 41 -6.73 6.89 -1.88
N ASN A 42 -7.62 6.22 -2.61
CA ASN A 42 -8.55 6.84 -3.56
C ASN A 42 -9.95 7.06 -2.95
N GLU A 43 -10.05 7.23 -1.62
CA GLU A 43 -11.29 7.58 -0.92
C GLU A 43 -12.45 6.56 -1.06
N ARG A 44 -12.13 5.30 -1.36
CA ARG A 44 -13.09 4.20 -1.55
C ARG A 44 -12.93 3.16 -0.45
N GLU A 45 -13.74 3.28 0.59
CA GLU A 45 -13.67 2.38 1.75
C GLU A 45 -14.84 1.41 1.82
N GLY A 46 -14.54 0.13 2.07
CA GLY A 46 -15.55 -0.89 2.33
C GLY A 46 -15.57 -2.03 1.31
N LYS A 47 -16.30 -3.09 1.67
CA LYS A 47 -16.36 -4.34 0.90
C LYS A 47 -17.05 -4.18 -0.46
N ASP A 48 -17.96 -3.21 -0.57
CA ASP A 48 -18.72 -3.00 -1.80
C ASP A 48 -17.82 -2.40 -2.90
N TYR A 49 -17.02 -1.39 -2.55
CA TYR A 49 -16.00 -0.85 -3.45
C TYR A 49 -14.96 -1.89 -3.87
N TYR A 50 -14.55 -2.76 -2.95
CA TYR A 50 -13.61 -3.83 -3.27
C TYR A 50 -14.18 -4.79 -4.33
N LYS A 51 -15.42 -5.26 -4.14
CA LYS A 51 -16.09 -6.15 -5.11
C LYS A 51 -16.24 -5.46 -6.46
N GLU A 52 -16.73 -4.22 -6.47
CA GLU A 52 -16.93 -3.45 -7.69
C GLU A 52 -15.61 -3.19 -8.44
N PHE A 53 -14.52 -2.93 -7.71
CA PHE A 53 -13.18 -2.77 -8.27
C PHE A 53 -12.70 -4.05 -8.97
N LEU A 54 -12.87 -5.21 -8.33
CA LEU A 54 -12.58 -6.50 -8.96
C LEU A 54 -13.38 -6.68 -10.24
N GLU A 55 -14.65 -6.24 -10.23
CA GLU A 55 -15.52 -6.36 -11.39
C GLU A 55 -15.13 -5.48 -12.57
N LEU A 56 -14.84 -4.21 -12.30
CA LEU A 56 -14.41 -3.23 -13.31
C LEU A 56 -13.09 -3.63 -13.95
N ASN A 57 -12.20 -4.30 -13.19
CA ASN A 57 -10.84 -4.56 -13.62
C ASN A 57 -10.52 -6.04 -13.91
N LYS A 58 -11.52 -6.94 -14.02
CA LYS A 58 -11.32 -8.40 -14.27
C LYS A 58 -10.27 -8.70 -15.36
N ARG A 59 -10.29 -7.95 -16.46
CA ARG A 59 -9.35 -8.11 -17.59
C ARG A 59 -7.91 -7.72 -17.22
N ARG A 60 -7.73 -6.64 -16.46
CA ARG A 60 -6.40 -6.13 -16.03
C ARG A 60 -5.81 -6.98 -14.90
N LEU A 61 -6.67 -7.50 -14.03
CA LEU A 61 -6.32 -8.36 -12.91
C LEU A 61 -5.90 -9.77 -13.34
N ARG A 62 -6.26 -10.21 -14.56
CA ARG A 62 -5.88 -11.52 -15.13
C ARG A 62 -6.24 -12.71 -14.21
N GLY A 63 -7.38 -12.62 -13.53
CA GLY A 63 -7.87 -13.66 -12.63
C GLY A 63 -7.19 -13.70 -11.26
N LYS A 64 -6.36 -12.70 -10.94
CA LYS A 64 -5.76 -12.54 -9.62
C LYS A 64 -6.44 -11.44 -8.83
N GLU A 65 -6.46 -11.55 -7.52
CA GLU A 65 -6.96 -10.50 -6.62
C GLU A 65 -5.81 -9.58 -6.13
N GLU A 66 -4.91 -9.21 -7.05
CA GLU A 66 -3.75 -8.36 -6.76
C GLU A 66 -3.59 -7.25 -7.82
N VAL A 67 -3.24 -6.04 -7.38
CA VAL A 67 -2.85 -4.96 -8.29
C VAL A 67 -1.39 -5.05 -8.67
N GLN A 68 -1.03 -4.57 -9.85
CA GLN A 68 0.34 -4.55 -10.35
C GLN A 68 0.89 -3.14 -10.41
N PHE A 69 2.10 -2.95 -9.89
CA PHE A 69 2.81 -1.68 -9.95
C PHE A 69 2.95 -1.19 -11.40
N GLY A 70 2.61 0.07 -11.64
CA GLY A 70 2.67 0.69 -12.96
C GLY A 70 1.51 0.33 -13.89
N VAL A 71 0.53 -0.47 -13.44
CA VAL A 71 -0.70 -0.74 -14.18
C VAL A 71 -1.79 0.19 -13.69
N GLU A 72 -2.39 0.93 -14.61
CA GLU A 72 -3.52 1.81 -14.32
C GLU A 72 -4.82 0.99 -14.19
N TYR A 73 -5.62 1.26 -13.15
CA TYR A 73 -6.89 0.60 -12.88
C TYR A 73 -8.04 1.60 -12.83
N LEU A 74 -9.23 1.15 -13.23
CA LEU A 74 -10.47 1.91 -13.10
C LEU A 74 -10.94 1.90 -11.65
N LEU A 75 -11.29 3.06 -11.14
CA LEU A 75 -11.82 3.21 -9.79
C LEU A 75 -13.37 3.20 -9.84
N PRO A 76 -14.04 2.49 -8.92
CA PRO A 76 -15.48 2.60 -8.76
C PRO A 76 -15.92 4.05 -8.53
N PRO A 77 -17.13 4.44 -8.96
CA PRO A 77 -17.64 5.79 -8.75
C PRO A 77 -17.85 6.09 -7.26
N LEU A 78 -17.40 7.25 -6.79
CA LEU A 78 -17.65 7.71 -5.43
C LEU A 78 -19.16 7.89 -5.21
N ARG A 79 -19.69 7.19 -4.21
CA ARG A 79 -21.07 7.29 -3.77
C ARG A 79 -21.15 8.25 -2.60
N GLU A 80 -22.11 9.17 -2.65
CA GLU A 80 -22.43 10.04 -1.52
C GLU A 80 -23.20 9.24 -0.46
N ASP A 81 -22.50 8.35 0.23
CA ASP A 81 -23.12 7.53 1.25
C ASP A 81 -23.19 8.33 2.55
N THR A 82 -24.41 8.63 2.97
CA THR A 82 -24.76 9.11 4.31
C THR A 82 -23.96 8.41 5.42
N LYS A 83 -23.01 9.14 6.01
CA LYS A 83 -22.48 8.99 7.38
C LYS A 83 -22.50 7.55 7.95
N SER A 84 -21.50 6.74 7.61
CA SER A 84 -21.09 5.65 8.50
C SER A 84 -20.00 6.14 9.45
N SER A 85 -20.39 6.24 10.73
CA SER A 85 -19.57 6.22 11.96
C SER A 85 -18.38 7.18 12.10
N LYS A 86 -18.57 8.17 12.98
CA LYS A 86 -17.52 8.97 13.64
C LYS A 86 -16.52 8.06 14.36
N THR A 87 -15.22 8.36 14.25
CA THR A 87 -14.34 8.63 15.42
C THR A 87 -13.19 9.56 15.00
N THR A 88 -13.37 10.83 15.36
CA THR A 88 -12.38 11.81 15.83
C THR A 88 -11.16 12.19 14.97
N LYS A 89 -11.32 13.28 14.20
CA LYS A 89 -10.24 14.19 13.82
C LYS A 89 -9.64 14.87 15.06
N LYS A 90 -8.30 14.82 15.22
CA LYS A 90 -7.55 15.88 15.92
C LYS A 90 -6.45 16.41 14.98
N LYS A 91 -6.25 17.71 15.07
CA LYS A 91 -5.70 18.64 14.08
C LYS A 91 -4.35 19.17 14.55
N ALA A 92 -3.34 19.25 13.68
CA ALA A 92 -2.21 20.22 13.70
C ALA A 92 -1.45 20.03 12.36
N LYS A 93 -1.48 20.92 11.37
CA LYS A 93 -0.93 22.30 11.23
C LYS A 93 0.62 22.39 11.23
N GLY A 94 1.20 22.17 10.06
CA GLY A 94 2.09 23.12 9.32
C GLY A 94 3.58 23.23 9.69
N LYS A 95 4.47 22.99 8.70
CA LYS A 95 5.44 23.98 8.17
C LYS A 95 6.20 23.48 6.92
N GLU A 96 6.35 24.37 5.94
CA GLU A 96 7.21 24.35 4.73
C GLU A 96 8.72 24.37 5.13
N GLU A 97 9.75 23.97 4.36
CA GLU A 97 10.31 24.40 3.04
C GLU A 97 11.47 23.40 2.72
N ASP A 98 11.63 22.84 1.51
CA ASP A 98 12.40 23.27 0.31
C ASP A 98 13.84 22.70 0.15
N GLY A 99 14.18 22.40 -1.10
CA GLY A 99 15.53 22.08 -1.63
C GLY A 99 15.84 20.58 -1.73
N GLU A 100 16.27 19.97 -2.83
CA GLU A 100 16.60 20.38 -4.20
C GLU A 100 16.92 19.04 -4.92
N ALA A 101 16.51 18.86 -6.17
CA ALA A 101 16.76 17.63 -6.94
C ALA A 101 17.46 17.94 -8.27
N GLU A 102 18.65 17.39 -8.44
CA GLU A 102 19.34 17.14 -9.70
C GLU A 102 20.01 15.76 -9.56
N ASP A 103 20.23 14.91 -10.57
CA ASP A 103 19.86 14.79 -11.97
C ASP A 103 20.31 13.35 -12.33
N SER A 104 19.83 12.84 -13.45
CA SER A 104 20.50 11.87 -14.31
C SER A 104 20.41 10.37 -13.94
N ARG A 105 19.46 9.73 -14.62
CA ARG A 105 19.61 8.42 -15.30
C ARG A 105 20.89 8.42 -16.19
N PRO A 106 21.43 7.29 -16.71
CA PRO A 106 20.90 5.92 -16.69
C PRO A 106 21.96 4.80 -16.52
N SER A 107 21.43 3.57 -16.51
CA SER A 107 21.93 2.41 -17.29
C SER A 107 22.76 1.30 -16.63
N LYS A 108 22.26 0.08 -16.93
CA LYS A 108 22.97 -1.16 -17.30
C LYS A 108 23.89 -1.82 -16.27
N SER A 109 23.38 -2.95 -15.78
CA SER A 109 23.99 -4.27 -15.91
C SER A 109 25.51 -4.30 -16.14
N SER A 110 26.25 -4.58 -15.07
CA SER A 110 27.52 -5.29 -15.20
C SER A 110 27.70 -6.22 -14.00
N VAL A 111 27.60 -7.51 -14.28
CA VAL A 111 28.08 -8.59 -13.43
C VAL A 111 29.57 -8.34 -13.20
N SER A 112 29.97 -8.10 -11.96
CA SER A 112 31.39 -8.14 -11.58
C SER A 112 31.57 -8.69 -10.16
N LYS A 113 32.25 -9.84 -10.14
CA LYS A 113 33.03 -10.49 -9.08
C LYS A 113 33.01 -9.84 -7.69
N SER A 114 32.54 -10.65 -6.72
CA SER A 114 33.16 -10.88 -5.41
C SER A 114 34.14 -9.79 -4.95
N LYS A 115 33.59 -8.71 -4.39
CA LYS A 115 34.33 -7.82 -3.49
C LYS A 115 34.00 -8.26 -2.07
N SER A 116 35.04 -8.57 -1.29
CA SER A 116 34.94 -8.83 0.15
C SER A 116 34.21 -7.65 0.80
N ARG A 117 32.93 -7.87 1.11
CA ARG A 117 32.04 -6.85 1.66
C ARG A 117 32.55 -6.54 3.07
N SER A 118 32.99 -5.31 3.29
CA SER A 118 33.29 -4.76 4.62
C SER A 118 32.20 -5.22 5.59
N GLN A 119 32.58 -5.90 6.66
CA GLN A 119 31.66 -6.49 7.63
C GLN A 119 30.75 -5.39 8.17
N LYS A 120 29.48 -5.40 7.78
CA LYS A 120 28.49 -4.45 8.31
C LYS A 120 28.26 -4.83 9.77
N THR A 121 28.84 -4.06 10.69
CA THR A 121 28.76 -4.30 12.14
C THR A 121 27.39 -3.98 12.72
N SER A 122 26.56 -3.25 11.96
CA SER A 122 25.17 -2.96 12.30
C SER A 122 24.25 -2.94 11.08
N ILE A 123 22.99 -3.32 11.30
CA ILE A 123 21.90 -3.30 10.34
C ILE A 123 20.88 -2.28 10.83
N ASN A 124 20.40 -1.40 9.96
CA ASN A 124 19.29 -0.50 10.28
C ASN A 124 18.01 -1.08 9.69
N GLU A 125 17.05 -1.38 10.55
CA GLU A 125 15.73 -1.92 10.22
C GLU A 125 14.65 -1.12 10.98
N PRO A 126 14.05 -0.09 10.35
CA PRO A 126 13.05 0.77 10.97
C PRO A 126 11.81 0.05 11.50
N LEU A 127 11.50 -1.16 10.99
CA LEU A 127 10.35 -1.95 11.44
C LEU A 127 10.39 -2.31 12.94
N PHE A 128 11.57 -2.29 13.57
CA PHE A 128 11.70 -2.54 15.01
C PHE A 128 11.41 -1.30 15.88
N GLY A 129 10.99 -0.19 15.30
CA GLY A 129 10.79 1.07 16.03
C GLY A 129 12.11 1.80 16.32
N SER A 130 12.02 3.10 16.63
CA SER A 130 13.20 3.97 16.74
C SER A 130 14.23 3.52 17.78
N ALA A 131 13.75 2.95 18.91
CA ALA A 131 14.61 2.47 19.99
C ALA A 131 15.44 1.24 19.59
N LEU A 132 14.94 0.42 18.67
CA LEU A 132 15.56 -0.86 18.30
C LEU A 132 16.02 -0.88 16.84
N ALA A 133 15.72 0.12 16.02
CA ALA A 133 16.01 0.09 14.58
C ALA A 133 17.47 -0.22 14.24
N ASN A 134 18.43 0.11 15.11
CA ASN A 134 19.82 -0.31 14.95
C ASN A 134 20.05 -1.70 15.58
N VAL A 135 20.27 -2.71 14.74
CA VAL A 135 20.63 -4.06 15.12
C VAL A 135 22.14 -4.22 15.06
N LYS A 136 22.77 -4.41 16.23
CA LYS A 136 24.18 -4.81 16.30
C LYS A 136 24.32 -6.28 15.92
N VAL A 137 25.19 -6.59 14.97
CA VAL A 137 25.53 -7.98 14.63
C VAL A 137 26.46 -8.52 15.72
N THR A 138 26.05 -9.58 16.41
CA THR A 138 26.79 -10.16 17.55
C THR A 138 27.47 -11.48 17.21
N SER A 139 27.05 -12.13 16.13
CA SER A 139 27.52 -13.45 15.68
C SER A 139 27.50 -13.51 14.15
N ASP A 140 28.29 -14.41 13.56
CA ASP A 140 28.31 -14.71 12.13
C ASP A 140 27.83 -16.12 11.80
N ARG A 141 27.18 -16.80 12.77
CA ARG A 141 26.69 -18.17 12.65
C ARG A 141 25.76 -18.39 11.46
N LEU A 142 24.95 -17.38 11.11
CA LEU A 142 24.02 -17.42 9.98
C LEU A 142 24.51 -16.59 8.79
N ARG A 143 25.79 -16.23 8.73
CA ARG A 143 26.34 -15.46 7.62
C ARG A 143 26.13 -16.20 6.30
N GLY A 144 25.53 -15.51 5.33
CA GLY A 144 25.20 -16.05 4.02
C GLY A 144 23.86 -16.77 3.95
N ALA A 145 23.18 -17.01 5.07
CA ALA A 145 21.80 -17.44 5.08
C ALA A 145 20.86 -16.27 4.75
N CYS A 146 19.82 -16.56 3.97
CA CYS A 146 18.77 -15.61 3.62
C CYS A 146 17.42 -16.17 4.08
N PHE A 147 16.71 -15.41 4.91
CA PHE A 147 15.37 -15.75 5.38
C PHE A 147 14.35 -14.80 4.78
N TYR A 148 13.24 -15.36 4.34
CA TYR A 148 12.01 -14.62 4.04
C TYR A 148 11.03 -14.98 5.14
N VAL A 149 10.67 -14.00 5.96
CA VAL A 149 9.86 -14.22 7.15
C VAL A 149 8.49 -13.59 6.91
N VAL A 150 7.45 -14.40 7.13
CA VAL A 150 6.06 -14.07 6.85
C VAL A 150 5.28 -14.25 8.15
N SER A 151 4.63 -13.20 8.63
CA SER A 151 3.65 -13.33 9.72
C SER A 151 2.37 -13.97 9.19
N GLY A 152 1.65 -14.69 10.05
CA GLY A 152 0.30 -15.14 9.70
C GLY A 152 -0.64 -13.96 9.54
N HIS A 153 -1.66 -14.10 8.69
CA HIS A 153 -2.75 -13.13 8.53
C HIS A 153 -2.26 -11.69 8.25
N GLY A 154 -2.95 -10.67 8.75
CA GLY A 154 -2.57 -9.27 8.70
C GLY A 154 -3.55 -8.38 7.92
N GLY A 155 -3.51 -7.08 8.23
CA GLY A 155 -4.42 -6.12 7.65
C GLY A 155 -5.88 -6.42 8.07
N PRO A 156 -6.86 -6.38 7.16
CA PRO A 156 -8.27 -6.60 7.53
C PRO A 156 -8.62 -8.02 8.00
N ASP A 157 -7.69 -8.97 7.91
CA ASP A 157 -7.87 -10.35 8.37
C ASP A 157 -7.12 -10.55 9.69
N PRO A 158 -7.83 -10.53 10.84
CA PRO A 158 -7.20 -10.68 12.16
C PRO A 158 -6.81 -12.13 12.48
N GLY A 159 -7.16 -13.09 11.60
CA GLY A 159 -7.02 -14.51 11.89
C GLY A 159 -7.86 -14.97 13.08
N ALA A 160 -7.32 -15.93 13.86
CA ALA A 160 -8.02 -16.41 15.03
C ALA A 160 -8.12 -15.34 16.13
N ILE A 161 -9.33 -15.10 16.62
CA ILE A 161 -9.60 -14.16 17.72
C ILE A 161 -9.83 -14.95 19.00
N GLY A 162 -9.13 -14.57 20.07
CA GLY A 162 -9.24 -15.19 21.39
C GLY A 162 -9.33 -14.17 22.53
N MET A 163 -9.64 -14.64 23.74
CA MET A 163 -9.68 -13.81 24.95
C MET A 163 -8.61 -14.27 25.94
N ARG A 164 -7.80 -13.34 26.46
CA ARG A 164 -6.82 -13.61 27.51
C ARG A 164 -6.85 -12.50 28.54
N ASN A 165 -7.05 -12.84 29.82
CA ASN A 165 -7.12 -11.89 30.93
C ASN A 165 -8.13 -10.74 30.71
N GLY A 166 -9.25 -11.03 30.03
CA GLY A 166 -10.26 -10.01 29.71
C GLY A 166 -9.92 -9.10 28.54
N VAL A 167 -8.84 -9.36 27.82
CA VAL A 167 -8.42 -8.63 26.61
C VAL A 167 -8.61 -9.54 25.39
N GLU A 168 -9.16 -8.97 24.33
CA GLU A 168 -9.25 -9.63 23.02
C GLU A 168 -7.86 -9.64 22.36
N LEU A 169 -7.47 -10.79 21.80
CA LEU A 169 -6.19 -10.98 21.11
C LEU A 169 -6.47 -11.45 19.70
N HIS A 170 -5.86 -10.77 18.71
CA HIS A 170 -5.92 -11.14 17.31
C HIS A 170 -4.65 -11.87 16.90
N GLU A 171 -4.76 -12.81 15.97
CA GLU A 171 -3.65 -13.68 15.58
C GLU A 171 -2.54 -12.94 14.86
N ASP A 172 -2.93 -12.07 13.94
CA ASP A 172 -2.02 -11.23 13.19
C ASP A 172 -1.15 -10.35 14.10
N GLU A 173 -1.72 -9.71 15.12
CA GLU A 173 -0.99 -8.84 16.05
C GLU A 173 0.14 -9.58 16.78
N TYR A 174 -0.17 -10.72 17.40
CA TYR A 174 0.85 -11.48 18.14
C TYR A 174 1.81 -12.21 17.20
N ALA A 175 1.33 -12.69 16.03
CA ALA A 175 2.19 -13.30 15.04
C ALA A 175 3.21 -12.30 14.50
N TYR A 176 2.81 -11.05 14.28
CA TYR A 176 3.68 -9.97 13.83
C TYR A 176 4.76 -9.65 14.86
N ASP A 177 4.41 -9.48 16.15
CA ASP A 177 5.39 -9.25 17.23
C ASP A 177 6.44 -10.39 17.32
N VAL A 178 5.99 -11.64 17.30
CA VAL A 178 6.90 -12.81 17.34
C VAL A 178 7.86 -12.80 16.16
N ILE A 179 7.36 -12.47 14.98
CA ILE A 179 8.14 -12.45 13.74
C ILE A 179 9.16 -11.31 13.73
N LEU A 180 8.82 -10.11 14.22
CA LEU A 180 9.78 -9.02 14.38
C LEU A 180 10.91 -9.41 15.34
N ARG A 181 10.60 -10.05 16.46
CA ARG A 181 11.60 -10.54 17.41
C ARG A 181 12.51 -11.60 16.80
N LEU A 182 11.93 -12.56 16.08
CA LEU A 182 12.68 -13.58 15.36
C LEU A 182 13.60 -12.96 14.30
N ALA A 183 13.07 -12.05 13.48
CA ALA A 183 13.82 -11.37 12.44
C ALA A 183 15.02 -10.62 13.02
N ARG A 184 14.84 -9.90 14.13
CA ARG A 184 15.92 -9.22 14.84
C ARG A 184 17.00 -10.20 15.30
N LEU A 185 16.62 -11.32 15.92
CA LEU A 185 17.57 -12.35 16.37
C LEU A 185 18.35 -12.96 15.20
N LEU A 186 17.69 -13.26 14.08
CA LEU A 186 18.35 -13.76 12.88
C LEU A 186 19.35 -12.74 12.30
N MET A 187 18.99 -11.45 12.29
CA MET A 187 19.89 -10.36 11.88
C MET A 187 21.10 -10.23 12.83
N GLN A 188 20.91 -10.37 14.15
CA GLN A 188 21.99 -10.37 15.14
C GLN A 188 23.00 -11.52 14.91
N GLU A 189 22.52 -12.67 14.42
CA GLU A 189 23.34 -13.83 14.03
C GLU A 189 23.95 -13.72 12.63
N GLY A 190 23.82 -12.57 11.97
CA GLY A 190 24.46 -12.26 10.69
C GLY A 190 23.70 -12.74 9.45
N ALA A 191 22.45 -13.17 9.59
CA ALA A 191 21.60 -13.54 8.46
C ALA A 191 21.11 -12.32 7.67
N GLN A 192 20.89 -12.50 6.37
CA GLN A 192 20.02 -11.62 5.61
C GLN A 192 18.57 -11.99 5.90
N VAL A 193 17.73 -11.02 6.27
CA VAL A 193 16.33 -11.27 6.60
C VAL A 193 15.46 -10.28 5.82
N ASN A 194 14.41 -10.79 5.17
CA ASN A 194 13.41 -10.00 4.49
C ASN A 194 12.07 -10.27 5.16
N ILE A 195 11.47 -9.24 5.76
CA ILE A 195 10.13 -9.31 6.35
C ILE A 195 9.12 -8.97 5.25
N ILE A 196 8.22 -9.91 4.94
CA ILE A 196 7.32 -9.80 3.78
C ILE A 196 6.09 -8.94 4.07
N ILE A 197 5.41 -9.24 5.16
CA ILE A 197 4.23 -8.48 5.60
C ILE A 197 4.74 -7.35 6.48
N GLN A 198 4.30 -6.12 6.20
CA GLN A 198 4.65 -4.93 6.97
C GLN A 198 3.38 -4.18 7.30
N ASP A 199 3.02 -4.17 8.57
CA ASP A 199 1.82 -3.47 9.02
C ASP A 199 2.18 -2.04 9.45
N ALA A 200 1.56 -1.09 8.76
CA ALA A 200 1.78 0.33 8.99
C ALA A 200 0.93 0.89 10.14
N GLU A 201 -0.21 0.27 10.43
CA GLU A 201 -1.32 0.80 11.23
C GLU A 201 -1.47 0.00 12.54
N ASP A 202 -1.60 -1.32 12.43
CA ASP A 202 -2.07 -2.21 13.51
C ASP A 202 -0.94 -3.08 14.09
N GLY A 203 0.20 -3.15 13.41
CA GLY A 203 1.37 -3.90 13.87
C GLY A 203 1.99 -3.30 15.13
N ILE A 204 2.07 -4.08 16.20
CA ILE A 204 2.77 -3.69 17.44
C ILE A 204 4.24 -3.35 17.11
N ARG A 205 4.68 -2.13 17.47
CA ARG A 205 6.04 -1.60 17.26
C ARG A 205 6.77 -1.33 18.58
#